data_AF-A0A0D6QPY1-F1
#
_entry.id   AF-A0A0D6QPY1-F1
#
_cell.length_a   1.000
_cell.length_b   1.000
_cell.length_c   1.000
_cell.angle_alpha   90.00
_cell.angle_beta   90.00
_cell.angle_gamma   90.00
#
_symmetry.space_group_name_H-M   'P 1'
#
loop_
_entity.id
_entity.type
_entity.pdbx_description
1 polymer ?
#
loop_
_entity_poly.entity_id
_entity_poly.type
_entity_poly.pdbx_seq_one_letter_code
_entity_poly.pdbx_strand_id
1 'polypeptide(L)'
;MVPAAGGRAVEMRWDAARYPYLAAVRWARGGPLALVVQDRLQKEERVLAADPATGRTRTLLVERDDAWLDLWPGMPAFLPDGRFWWVTERGGAPEVELRAADGARLEVSVPRALGYAAFAGVEGGALVFAGAPDPTREELYRVRPGTPPERLALGEPGPATRGRPWRPAAGPSR
;
A
#
# COMPACT_ATOMS: atom_id res chain seq x y z
N MET A 1 -26.24 10.45 -7.45
CA MET A 1 -26.13 11.92 -7.45
C MET A 1 -26.21 12.37 -5.99
N VAL A 2 -25.13 12.93 -5.44
CA VAL A 2 -25.16 13.51 -4.08
C VAL A 2 -25.67 14.95 -4.24
N PRO A 3 -26.61 15.43 -3.40
CA PRO A 3 -27.09 16.81 -3.47
C PRO A 3 -25.94 17.81 -3.33
N ALA A 4 -25.95 18.89 -4.11
CA ALA A 4 -24.96 19.96 -4.04
C ALA A 4 -24.91 20.68 -2.68
N ALA A 5 -25.98 20.58 -1.89
CA ALA A 5 -26.04 21.08 -0.51
C ALA A 5 -25.34 20.17 0.51
N GLY A 6 -24.94 18.95 0.11
CA GLY A 6 -24.44 17.93 1.01
C GLY A 6 -25.51 17.36 1.95
N GLY A 7 -25.07 16.53 2.89
CA GLY A 7 -25.85 16.08 4.04
C GLY A 7 -25.19 16.54 5.34
N ARG A 8 -25.79 16.21 6.50
CA ARG A 8 -25.18 16.50 7.81
C ARG A 8 -23.80 15.83 7.89
N ALA A 9 -22.75 16.63 8.07
CA ALA A 9 -21.39 16.12 8.26
C ALA A 9 -21.27 15.40 9.61
N VAL A 10 -20.53 14.29 9.62
CA VAL A 10 -20.13 13.58 10.82
C VAL A 10 -18.63 13.72 10.96
N GLU A 11 -18.18 14.29 12.06
CA GLU A 11 -16.76 14.44 12.36
C GLU A 11 -16.16 13.08 12.76
N MET A 12 -15.13 12.65 12.03
CA MET A 12 -14.37 11.44 12.39
C MET A 12 -13.42 11.76 13.54
N ARG A 13 -13.41 10.93 14.58
CA ARG A 13 -12.68 11.18 15.82
C ARG A 13 -11.51 10.22 15.99
N TRP A 14 -10.32 10.75 16.18
CA TRP A 14 -9.13 10.03 16.62
C TRP A 14 -8.29 10.93 17.55
N ASP A 15 -7.21 10.40 18.11
CA ASP A 15 -6.25 11.18 18.90
C ASP A 15 -5.41 12.08 17.97
N ALA A 16 -6.00 13.18 17.49
CA ALA A 16 -5.35 14.11 16.58
C ALA A 16 -4.20 14.89 17.23
N ALA A 17 -4.14 14.94 18.56
CA ALA A 17 -3.02 15.54 19.28
C ALA A 17 -1.76 14.66 19.14
N ARG A 18 -1.92 13.33 19.26
CA ARG A 18 -0.82 12.37 19.06
C ARG A 18 -0.54 12.08 17.58
N TYR A 19 -1.57 11.99 16.74
CA TYR A 19 -1.46 11.69 15.31
C TYR A 19 -2.02 12.85 14.47
N PRO A 20 -1.25 13.96 14.33
CA PRO A 20 -1.72 15.16 13.65
C PRO A 20 -1.86 15.00 12.13
N TYR A 21 -1.27 13.96 11.54
CA TYR A 21 -1.31 13.75 10.09
C TYR A 21 -2.34 12.69 9.72
N LEU A 22 -3.31 13.05 8.87
CA LEU A 22 -4.18 12.12 8.17
C LEU A 22 -3.50 11.73 6.84
N ALA A 23 -2.75 10.63 6.86
CA ALA A 23 -1.91 10.18 5.77
C ALA A 23 -2.71 9.55 4.61
N ALA A 24 -3.79 8.84 4.92
CA ALA A 24 -4.67 8.26 3.91
C ALA A 24 -6.11 8.13 4.40
N VAL A 25 -7.04 8.23 3.43
CA VAL A 25 -8.44 7.82 3.60
C VAL A 25 -8.73 6.77 2.54
N ARG A 26 -9.35 5.65 2.96
CA ARG A 26 -9.74 4.56 2.08
C ARG A 26 -11.20 4.23 2.32
N TRP A 27 -11.94 4.08 1.24
CA TRP A 27 -13.33 3.66 1.30
C TRP A 27 -13.55 2.59 0.24
N ALA A 28 -13.27 1.35 0.63
CA ALA A 28 -13.40 0.22 -0.27
C ALA A 28 -14.83 -0.32 -0.24
N ARG A 29 -15.31 -0.82 -1.37
CA ARG A 29 -16.58 -1.53 -1.45
C ARG A 29 -16.49 -2.80 -0.60
N GLY A 30 -17.32 -2.91 0.44
CA GLY A 30 -17.31 -4.04 1.38
C GLY A 30 -16.27 -3.92 2.51
N GLY A 31 -15.37 -2.94 2.45
CA GLY A 31 -14.45 -2.60 3.55
C GLY A 31 -14.99 -1.46 4.43
N PRO A 32 -14.39 -1.22 5.61
CA PRO A 32 -14.71 -0.06 6.41
C PRO A 32 -14.29 1.25 5.72
N LEU A 33 -14.85 2.37 6.16
CA LEU A 33 -14.16 3.66 5.99
C LEU A 33 -12.91 3.59 6.86
N ALA A 34 -11.73 3.66 6.25
CA ALA A 34 -10.46 3.54 6.95
C ALA A 34 -9.64 4.82 6.86
N LEU A 35 -8.96 5.15 7.95
CA LEU A 35 -8.06 6.28 8.09
C LEU A 35 -6.67 5.74 8.42
N VAL A 36 -5.63 6.29 7.80
CA VAL A 36 -4.24 6.12 8.24
C VAL A 36 -3.82 7.42 8.88
N VAL A 37 -3.43 7.38 10.15
CA VAL A 37 -3.00 8.55 10.91
C VAL A 37 -1.60 8.34 11.44
N GLN A 38 -0.76 9.38 11.40
CA GLN A 38 0.67 9.27 11.73
C GLN A 38 1.07 10.34 12.76
N ASP A 39 2.01 9.97 13.63
CA ASP A 39 2.58 10.88 14.61
C ASP A 39 3.53 11.90 13.97
N ARG A 40 3.87 12.96 14.72
CA ARG A 40 4.68 14.05 14.18
C ARG A 40 6.11 13.63 13.82
N LEU A 41 6.63 12.62 14.51
CA LEU A 41 7.97 12.08 14.28
C LEU A 41 8.01 11.10 13.10
N GLN A 42 6.86 10.71 12.55
CA GLN A 42 6.73 9.71 11.50
C GLN A 42 7.30 8.35 11.90
N LYS A 43 7.18 8.00 13.18
CA LYS A 43 7.70 6.75 13.77
C LYS A 43 6.58 5.82 14.23
N GLU A 44 5.35 6.32 14.34
CA GLU A 44 4.18 5.50 14.59
C GLU A 44 3.03 5.93 13.68
N GLU A 45 2.42 4.99 12.97
CA GLU A 45 1.15 5.20 12.30
C GLU A 45 0.10 4.17 12.74
N ARG A 46 -1.16 4.53 12.56
CA ARG A 46 -2.30 3.67 12.86
C ARG A 46 -3.23 3.59 11.67
N VAL A 47 -3.66 2.38 11.36
CA VAL A 47 -4.83 2.13 10.53
C VAL A 47 -6.05 2.07 11.45
N LEU A 48 -7.02 2.94 11.21
CA LEU A 48 -8.26 3.04 11.97
C LEU A 48 -9.44 2.69 11.06
N ALA A 49 -10.40 1.91 11.56
CA ALA A 49 -11.73 1.81 10.98
C ALA A 49 -12.65 2.85 11.63
N ALA A 50 -13.35 3.63 10.82
CA ALA A 50 -14.27 4.66 11.23
C ALA A 50 -15.72 4.26 10.96
N ASP A 51 -16.61 4.55 11.91
CA ASP A 51 -18.05 4.43 11.74
C ASP A 51 -18.60 5.75 11.15
N PRO A 52 -19.12 5.75 9.91
CA PRO A 52 -19.59 6.97 9.26
C PRO A 52 -20.87 7.54 9.90
N ALA A 53 -21.62 6.76 10.68
CA ALA A 53 -22.83 7.24 11.34
C ALA A 53 -22.53 7.99 12.65
N THR A 54 -21.50 7.55 13.38
CA THR A 54 -21.17 8.06 14.73
C THR A 54 -19.87 8.85 14.80
N GLY A 55 -18.98 8.70 13.82
CA GLY A 55 -17.64 9.29 13.81
C GLY A 55 -16.64 8.59 14.72
N ARG A 56 -17.04 7.51 15.41
CA ARG A 56 -16.15 6.75 16.28
C ARG A 56 -15.14 5.95 15.44
N THR A 57 -13.91 5.85 15.93
CA THR A 57 -12.88 5.01 15.33
C THR A 57 -12.49 3.84 16.23
N ARG A 58 -12.02 2.76 15.63
CA ARG A 58 -11.31 1.66 16.29
C ARG A 58 -10.00 1.39 15.55
N THR A 59 -8.95 1.05 16.28
CA THR A 59 -7.66 0.70 15.67
C THR A 59 -7.72 -0.70 15.06
N LEU A 60 -7.23 -0.84 13.83
CA LEU A 60 -6.98 -2.11 13.14
C LEU A 60 -5.51 -2.50 13.25
N LEU A 61 -4.61 -1.55 13.03
CA LEU A 61 -3.17 -1.80 13.01
C LEU A 61 -2.42 -0.62 13.62
N VAL A 62 -1.32 -0.92 14.31
CA VAL A 62 -0.31 0.04 14.73
C VAL A 62 1.01 -0.41 14.11
N GLU A 63 1.64 0.47 13.35
CA GLU A 63 2.97 0.28 12.77
C GLU A 63 3.96 1.17 13.51
N ARG A 64 5.19 0.70 13.71
CA ARG A 64 6.25 1.45 14.38
C ARG A 64 7.60 1.16 13.75
N ASP A 65 8.43 2.19 13.70
CA ASP A 65 9.84 2.09 13.33
C ASP A 65 10.68 3.11 14.14
N ASP A 66 11.88 2.71 14.55
CA ASP A 66 12.76 3.57 15.35
C ASP A 66 13.43 4.68 14.53
N ALA A 67 13.55 4.51 13.21
CA ALA A 67 14.08 5.48 12.27
C ALA A 67 12.95 6.38 11.73
N TRP A 68 12.07 5.84 10.88
CA TRP A 68 10.87 6.47 10.34
C TRP A 68 10.01 5.43 9.60
N LEU A 69 8.77 5.79 9.28
CA LEU A 69 7.83 4.99 8.50
C LEU A 69 7.61 5.61 7.13
N ASP A 70 7.86 4.81 6.09
CA ASP A 70 7.45 5.14 4.73
C ASP A 70 5.94 4.92 4.52
N LEU A 71 5.28 5.90 3.90
CA LEU A 71 3.87 5.81 3.56
C LEU A 71 3.72 5.14 2.19
N TRP A 72 3.10 3.97 2.17
CA TRP A 72 2.91 3.19 0.95
C TRP A 72 1.60 3.56 0.22
N PRO A 73 1.67 4.18 -0.98
CA PRO A 73 0.47 4.51 -1.73
C PRO A 73 -0.37 3.27 -2.03
N GLY A 74 -1.70 3.42 -2.01
CA GLY A 74 -2.63 2.31 -2.18
C GLY A 74 -2.93 1.52 -0.91
N MET A 75 -2.14 1.67 0.16
CA MET A 75 -2.39 0.97 1.42
C MET A 75 -3.31 1.77 2.36
N PRO A 76 -4.03 1.10 3.29
CA PRO A 76 -4.37 -0.33 3.22
C PRO A 76 -5.27 -0.62 1.99
N ALA A 77 -5.04 -1.77 1.34
CA ALA A 77 -5.86 -2.20 0.20
C ALA A 77 -6.84 -3.31 0.65
N PHE A 78 -8.11 -2.94 0.85
CA PHE A 78 -9.14 -3.84 1.36
C PHE A 78 -9.70 -4.80 0.31
N LEU A 79 -10.03 -6.00 0.77
CA LEU A 79 -10.78 -7.03 0.08
C LEU A 79 -12.28 -6.94 0.45
N PRO A 80 -13.19 -7.52 -0.36
CA PRO A 80 -14.63 -7.47 -0.09
C PRO A 80 -15.08 -8.11 1.23
N ASP A 81 -14.27 -9.00 1.80
CA ASP A 81 -14.53 -9.67 3.08
C ASP A 81 -13.94 -8.93 4.30
N GLY A 82 -13.40 -7.73 4.08
CA GLY A 82 -12.83 -6.89 5.13
C GLY A 82 -11.36 -7.17 5.46
N ARG A 83 -10.77 -8.26 4.95
CA ARG A 83 -9.31 -8.44 4.97
C ARG A 83 -8.63 -7.34 4.18
N PHE A 84 -7.33 -7.10 4.41
CA PHE A 84 -6.60 -6.09 3.66
C PHE A 84 -5.12 -6.43 3.51
N TRP A 85 -4.55 -5.94 2.42
CA TRP A 85 -3.11 -5.91 2.18
C TRP A 85 -2.49 -4.72 2.90
N TRP A 86 -1.31 -4.93 3.48
CA TRP A 86 -0.54 -3.91 4.19
C TRP A 86 0.95 -4.09 3.95
N VAL A 87 1.67 -3.00 3.70
CA VAL A 87 3.13 -3.03 3.58
C VAL A 87 3.74 -2.73 4.94
N THR A 88 4.75 -3.49 5.35
CA THR A 88 5.55 -3.25 6.56
C THR A 88 7.02 -3.38 6.23
N GLU A 89 7.86 -2.63 6.95
CA GLU A 89 9.32 -2.71 6.86
C GLU A 89 9.95 -3.25 8.14
N ARG A 90 9.15 -3.81 9.07
CA ARG A 90 9.65 -4.43 10.32
C ARG A 90 10.75 -5.47 10.10
N GLY A 91 10.79 -6.09 8.93
CA GLY A 91 11.82 -7.05 8.50
C GLY A 91 13.09 -6.42 7.93
N GLY A 92 13.24 -5.10 7.96
CA GLY A 92 14.36 -4.33 7.41
C GLY A 92 14.26 -4.02 5.91
N ALA A 93 13.18 -4.44 5.25
CA ALA A 93 12.84 -4.16 3.86
C ALA A 93 11.33 -4.39 3.65
N PRO A 94 10.72 -3.84 2.58
CA PRO A 94 9.30 -3.97 2.32
C PRO A 94 8.82 -5.43 2.22
N GLU A 95 7.82 -5.76 3.03
CA GLU A 95 7.05 -7.01 2.97
C GLU A 95 5.57 -6.65 2.86
N VAL A 96 4.79 -7.46 2.12
CA VAL A 96 3.32 -7.30 2.11
C VAL A 96 2.68 -8.39 2.94
N GLU A 97 1.97 -7.98 3.98
CA GLU A 97 1.16 -8.83 4.83
C GLU A 97 -0.30 -8.86 4.36
N LEU A 98 -0.94 -10.01 4.49
CA LEU A 98 -2.40 -10.10 4.53
C LEU A 98 -2.86 -9.98 5.99
N ARG A 99 -3.80 -9.08 6.25
CA ARG A 99 -4.39 -8.86 7.57
C ARG A 99 -5.87 -9.25 7.56
N ALA A 100 -6.35 -9.77 8.69
CA ALA A 100 -7.76 -10.01 8.95
C ALA A 100 -8.55 -8.71 9.10
N ALA A 101 -9.89 -8.78 9.10
CA ALA A 101 -10.76 -7.60 9.23
C ALA A 101 -10.68 -6.89 10.60
N ASP A 102 -10.20 -7.59 11.62
CA ASP A 102 -9.85 -7.02 12.92
C ASP A 102 -8.41 -6.47 12.97
N GLY A 103 -7.63 -6.70 11.92
CA GLY A 103 -6.25 -6.29 11.77
C GLY A 103 -5.23 -7.33 12.21
N ALA A 104 -5.60 -8.54 12.64
CA ALA A 104 -4.64 -9.60 12.95
C ALA A 104 -3.82 -10.00 11.71
N ARG A 105 -2.52 -10.32 11.88
CA ARG A 105 -1.69 -10.81 10.77
C ARG A 105 -2.11 -12.24 10.41
N LEU A 106 -2.44 -12.46 9.14
CA LEU A 106 -2.74 -13.80 8.62
C LEU A 106 -1.49 -14.44 8.02
N GLU A 107 -0.80 -13.72 7.13
CA GLU A 107 0.38 -14.23 6.42
C GLU A 107 1.27 -13.08 5.90
N VAL A 108 2.51 -13.42 5.54
CA VAL A 108 3.39 -12.60 4.70
C VAL A 108 3.25 -13.14 3.27
N SER A 109 2.58 -12.40 2.40
CA SER A 109 2.25 -12.87 1.05
C SER A 109 3.26 -12.39 0.01
N VAL A 110 3.93 -11.26 0.26
CA VAL A 110 5.10 -10.82 -0.52
C VAL A 110 6.30 -10.75 0.43
N PRO A 111 7.23 -11.72 0.37
CA PRO A 111 8.41 -11.71 1.23
C PRO A 111 9.41 -10.64 0.74
N ARG A 112 10.22 -10.11 1.66
CA ARG A 112 11.21 -9.06 1.36
C ARG A 112 12.17 -9.40 0.22
N ALA A 113 12.49 -10.68 0.06
CA ALA A 113 13.38 -11.16 -0.99
C ALA A 113 12.82 -10.93 -2.42
N LEU A 114 11.51 -10.67 -2.55
CA LEU A 114 10.88 -10.35 -3.84
C LEU A 114 11.02 -8.87 -4.22
N GLY A 115 11.48 -8.02 -3.29
CA GLY A 115 11.75 -6.60 -3.56
C GLY A 115 10.50 -5.83 -3.97
N TYR A 116 9.46 -5.84 -3.13
CA TYR A 116 8.27 -5.03 -3.36
C TYR A 116 8.65 -3.55 -3.55
N ALA A 117 8.20 -2.94 -4.64
CA ALA A 117 8.54 -1.57 -5.00
C ALA A 117 7.31 -0.65 -5.07
N ALA A 118 6.19 -1.13 -5.64
CA ALA A 118 5.01 -0.29 -5.79
C ALA A 118 3.70 -1.08 -5.86
N PHE A 119 2.64 -0.48 -5.32
CA PHE A 119 1.27 -0.96 -5.48
C PHE A 119 0.78 -0.64 -6.90
N ALA A 120 0.20 -1.62 -7.60
CA ALA A 120 -0.44 -1.39 -8.90
C ALA A 120 -1.97 -1.51 -8.83
N GLY A 121 -2.51 -2.35 -7.94
CA GLY A 121 -3.96 -2.49 -7.79
C GLY A 121 -4.39 -3.73 -7.01
N VAL A 122 -5.71 -3.89 -6.89
CA VAL A 122 -6.34 -5.14 -6.47
C VAL A 122 -7.31 -5.60 -7.56
N GLU A 123 -7.13 -6.82 -8.06
CA GLU A 123 -7.96 -7.41 -9.11
C GLU A 123 -8.46 -8.79 -8.67
N GLY A 124 -9.78 -8.99 -8.60
CA GLY A 124 -10.36 -10.29 -8.19
C GLY A 124 -9.88 -10.76 -6.81
N GLY A 125 -9.56 -9.82 -5.91
CA GLY A 125 -9.00 -10.09 -4.58
C GLY A 125 -7.49 -10.37 -4.56
N ALA A 126 -6.82 -10.39 -5.71
CA ALA A 126 -5.37 -10.49 -5.80
C ALA A 126 -4.73 -9.11 -5.72
N LEU A 127 -3.64 -8.98 -4.95
CA LEU A 127 -2.76 -7.82 -5.04
C LEU A 127 -1.96 -7.90 -6.34
N VAL A 128 -1.96 -6.81 -7.10
CA VAL A 128 -1.06 -6.59 -8.23
C VAL A 128 -0.04 -5.53 -7.81
N PHE A 129 1.24 -5.83 -8.00
CA PHE A 129 2.33 -4.98 -7.56
C PHE A 129 3.54 -5.06 -8.49
N ALA A 130 4.38 -4.04 -8.43
CA ALA A 130 5.69 -4.03 -9.06
C ALA A 130 6.77 -4.40 -8.03
N GLY A 131 7.76 -5.18 -8.45
CA GLY A 131 8.92 -5.54 -7.64
C GLY A 131 9.87 -6.44 -8.41
N ALA A 132 11.06 -6.67 -7.86
CA ALA A 132 12.01 -7.67 -8.34
C ALA A 132 13.12 -7.90 -7.28
N PRO A 133 13.71 -9.11 -7.20
CA PRO A 133 14.90 -9.33 -6.37
C PRO A 133 16.13 -8.52 -6.82
N ASP A 134 16.22 -8.23 -8.13
CA ASP A 134 17.23 -7.35 -8.71
C ASP A 134 16.70 -5.91 -8.72
N PRO A 135 17.24 -4.98 -7.92
CA PRO A 135 16.73 -3.61 -7.81
C PRO A 135 16.94 -2.78 -9.08
N THR A 136 17.67 -3.31 -10.09
CA THR A 136 17.82 -2.66 -11.40
C THR A 136 16.69 -3.03 -12.37
N ARG A 137 15.74 -3.87 -11.93
CA ARG A 137 14.60 -4.34 -12.72
C ARG A 137 13.30 -4.03 -12.00
N GLU A 138 12.24 -3.95 -12.79
CA GLU A 138 10.89 -3.85 -12.30
C GLU A 138 10.03 -4.83 -13.11
N GLU A 139 9.35 -5.73 -12.40
CA GLU A 139 8.47 -6.73 -12.98
C GLU A 139 7.12 -6.65 -12.28
N LEU A 140 6.04 -6.96 -12.99
CA LEU A 140 4.71 -7.03 -12.39
C LEU A 140 4.46 -8.43 -11.85
N TYR A 141 3.90 -8.47 -10.64
CA TYR A 141 3.52 -9.68 -9.94
C TYR A 141 2.05 -9.60 -9.52
N ARG A 142 1.46 -10.76 -9.31
CA ARG A 142 0.15 -10.93 -8.70
C ARG A 142 0.24 -11.94 -7.58
N VAL A 143 -0.39 -11.66 -6.45
CA VAL A 143 -0.51 -12.62 -5.34
C VAL A 143 -1.95 -12.68 -4.83
N ARG A 144 -2.45 -13.89 -4.58
CA ARG A 144 -3.75 -14.14 -3.94
C ARG A 144 -3.53 -14.60 -2.49
N PRO A 145 -4.52 -14.43 -1.61
CA PRO A 145 -4.46 -15.00 -0.27
C PRO A 145 -4.14 -16.50 -0.29
N GLY A 146 -3.13 -16.91 0.47
CA GLY A 146 -2.72 -18.31 0.60
C GLY A 146 -1.98 -18.90 -0.61
N THR A 147 -1.57 -18.08 -1.59
CA THR A 147 -0.78 -18.53 -2.75
C THR A 147 0.55 -17.80 -2.82
N PRO A 148 1.61 -18.41 -3.39
CA PRO A 148 2.84 -17.66 -3.69
C PRO A 148 2.59 -16.56 -4.75
N PRO A 149 3.39 -15.49 -4.76
CA PRO A 149 3.40 -14.51 -5.85
C PRO A 149 3.75 -15.13 -7.20
N GLU A 150 3.02 -14.71 -8.24
CA GLU A 150 3.22 -15.14 -9.62
C GLU A 150 3.62 -13.92 -10.45
N ARG A 151 4.71 -14.03 -11.22
CA ARG A 151 5.11 -12.98 -12.17
C ARG A 151 4.13 -12.93 -13.33
N LEU A 152 3.63 -11.75 -13.64
CA LEU A 152 2.78 -11.50 -14.80
C LEU A 152 3.63 -11.33 -16.05
N ALA A 153 3.34 -12.10 -17.08
CA ALA A 153 3.87 -11.86 -18.41
C ALA A 153 3.14 -10.66 -19.01
N LEU A 154 3.80 -9.50 -18.99
CA LEU A 154 3.43 -8.45 -19.93
C LEU A 154 3.75 -8.96 -21.35
N GLY A 155 2.99 -8.50 -22.35
CA GLY A 155 3.32 -8.77 -23.76
C GLY A 155 4.71 -8.22 -24.12
N GLU A 156 4.97 -7.97 -25.41
CA GLU A 156 6.30 -7.48 -25.81
C GLU A 156 6.77 -6.32 -24.91
N PRO A 157 8.00 -6.41 -24.35
CA PRO A 157 8.49 -5.40 -23.45
C PRO A 157 8.47 -4.03 -24.14
N GLY A 158 7.82 -3.05 -23.52
CA GLY A 158 7.92 -1.66 -23.94
C GLY A 158 9.39 -1.21 -23.97
N PRO A 159 9.73 -0.12 -24.69
CA PRO A 159 11.10 0.23 -25.04
C PRO A 159 12.08 0.46 -23.87
N ALA A 160 11.63 0.41 -22.61
CA ALA A 160 12.46 0.59 -21.42
C ALA A 160 13.36 -0.62 -21.06
N THR A 161 13.09 -1.83 -21.57
CA THR A 161 13.85 -3.05 -21.19
C THR A 161 15.03 -3.40 -22.09
N ARG A 162 15.39 -2.56 -23.06
CA ARG A 162 16.69 -2.70 -23.72
C ARG A 162 17.69 -1.75 -23.09
N GLY A 163 18.45 -2.28 -22.13
CA GLY A 163 19.75 -1.75 -21.74
C GLY A 163 20.69 -1.72 -22.96
N ARG A 164 20.53 -0.74 -23.84
CA ARG A 164 21.57 -0.34 -24.77
C ARG A 164 22.45 0.65 -24.01
N PRO A 165 23.74 0.34 -23.76
CA PRO A 165 24.64 1.33 -23.21
C PRO A 165 24.68 2.53 -24.17
N TRP A 166 24.53 3.72 -23.60
CA TRP A 166 24.69 4.99 -24.30
C TRP A 166 26.09 5.03 -24.94
N ARG A 167 26.14 5.29 -26.26
CA ARG A 167 27.39 5.58 -26.99
C ARG A 167 27.35 7.04 -27.42
N PRO A 168 28.25 7.91 -26.95
CA PRO A 168 28.34 9.26 -27.49
C PRO A 168 28.78 9.18 -28.97
N ALA A 169 28.12 9.96 -29.82
CA ALA A 169 28.55 10.13 -31.20
C ALA A 169 29.90 10.86 -31.22
N ALA A 170 30.90 10.27 -31.88
CA ALA A 170 32.14 10.98 -32.19
C ALA A 170 31.81 12.12 -33.16
N GLY A 171 32.03 13.37 -32.72
CA GLY A 171 31.93 14.54 -33.58
C GLY A 171 33.02 14.51 -34.66
N PRO A 172 32.78 15.11 -35.84
CA PRO A 172 33.77 15.13 -36.90
C PRO A 172 35.00 15.93 -36.47
N SER A 173 36.18 15.33 -36.66
CA SER A 173 37.48 15.99 -36.56
C SER A 173 37.57 17.12 -37.58
N ARG A 174 38.02 18.30 -37.13
CA ARG A 174 38.46 19.40 -38.00
C ARG A 174 39.84 19.13 -38.56
#